data_AF-A0A9N7ZCG3-F1
#
_entry.id   AF-A0A9N7ZCG3-F1
#
_cell.length_a   1.000
_cell.length_b   1.000
_cell.length_c   1.000
_cell.angle_alpha   90.00
_cell.angle_beta   90.00
_cell.angle_gamma   90.00
#
_symmetry.space_group_name_H-M   'P 1'
#
loop_
_entity.id
_entity.type
_entity.pdbx_description
1 polymer ?
#
loop_
_entity_poly.entity_id
_entity_poly.type
_entity_poly.pdbx_seq_one_letter_code
_entity_poly.pdbx_strand_id
1 'polypeptide(L)'
;MELVRVRHRPPDISPPSIFHVPADHEPDKQLVDWLKEQGADADTIDKFVLDEYVLTDILTDVTKDDLRCLRLRGGVLCRIWRAVQRHRERERLTSDRRSEDDA
;
A
#
# COMPACT_ATOMS: atom_id res chain seq x y z
N MET A 1 53.58 -11.14 -41.93
CA MET A 1 52.11 -10.94 -42.00
C MET A 1 51.55 -11.36 -40.65
N GLU A 2 51.41 -10.41 -39.73
CA GLU A 2 51.08 -10.64 -38.31
C GLU A 2 49.56 -10.52 -38.13
N LEU A 3 48.92 -11.54 -37.55
CA LEU A 3 47.46 -11.58 -37.35
C LEU A 3 47.11 -10.92 -36.02
N VAL A 4 46.64 -9.67 -36.06
CA VAL A 4 46.11 -8.97 -34.89
C VAL A 4 44.78 -9.59 -34.46
N ARG A 5 44.76 -10.28 -33.32
CA ARG A 5 43.53 -10.72 -32.67
C ARG A 5 42.93 -9.55 -31.90
N VAL A 6 41.98 -8.86 -32.52
CA VAL A 6 41.15 -7.85 -31.84
C VAL A 6 40.21 -8.58 -30.89
N ARG A 7 40.50 -8.52 -29.59
CA ARG A 7 39.56 -8.93 -28.54
C ARG A 7 38.47 -7.88 -28.42
N HIS A 8 37.30 -8.14 -28.99
CA HIS A 8 36.09 -7.39 -28.69
C HIS A 8 35.59 -7.78 -27.30
N ARG A 9 35.61 -6.85 -26.35
CA ARG A 9 34.89 -6.95 -25.08
C ARG A 9 33.44 -6.54 -25.38
N PRO A 10 32.42 -7.38 -25.10
CA PRO A 10 31.04 -6.92 -25.21
C PRO A 10 30.82 -5.79 -24.20
N PRO A 11 30.03 -4.77 -24.53
CA PRO A 11 29.64 -3.77 -23.54
C PRO A 11 28.95 -4.50 -22.38
N ASP A 12 29.38 -4.19 -21.15
CA ASP A 12 28.76 -4.62 -19.91
C ASP A 12 27.33 -4.04 -19.86
N ILE A 13 26.39 -4.71 -20.54
CA ILE A 13 24.96 -4.41 -20.43
C ILE A 13 24.55 -4.94 -19.06
N SER A 14 24.58 -4.05 -18.08
CA SER A 14 23.97 -4.32 -16.78
C SER A 14 22.55 -4.81 -17.03
N PRO A 15 22.13 -5.97 -16.49
CA PRO A 15 20.77 -6.45 -16.70
C PRO A 15 19.79 -5.38 -16.23
N PRO A 16 18.68 -5.14 -16.94
CA PRO A 16 17.66 -4.24 -16.45
C PRO A 16 17.22 -4.77 -15.09
N SER A 17 17.48 -4.00 -14.04
CA SER A 17 17.00 -4.32 -12.70
C SER A 17 15.48 -4.28 -12.76
N ILE A 18 14.85 -5.46 -12.86
CA ILE A 18 13.39 -5.63 -13.00
C ILE A 18 12.64 -5.10 -11.75
N PHE A 19 13.36 -4.72 -10.69
CA PHE A 19 12.77 -4.16 -9.47
C PHE A 19 13.58 -2.93 -9.03
N HIS A 20 13.41 -1.81 -9.73
CA HIS A 20 13.69 -0.51 -9.13
C HIS A 20 12.50 -0.17 -8.24
N VAL A 21 12.46 -0.73 -7.03
CA VAL A 21 11.64 -0.17 -5.95
C VAL A 21 12.25 1.21 -5.67
N PRO A 22 11.51 2.32 -5.77
CA PRO A 22 12.02 3.62 -5.38
C PRO A 22 12.50 3.52 -3.94
N ALA A 23 13.80 3.66 -3.72
CA ALA A 23 14.44 3.39 -2.43
C ALA A 23 14.09 4.43 -1.34
N ASP A 24 13.26 5.42 -1.66
CA ASP A 24 13.03 6.62 -0.85
C ASP A 24 11.57 6.77 -0.36
N HIS A 25 10.68 5.81 -0.62
CA HIS A 25 9.33 5.86 -0.04
C HIS A 25 9.34 5.25 1.37
N GLU A 26 9.34 6.11 2.39
CA GLU A 26 9.15 5.68 3.77
C GLU A 26 7.68 5.26 3.97
N PRO A 27 7.42 4.02 4.43
CA PRO A 27 6.05 3.55 4.63
C PRO A 27 5.31 4.42 5.65
N ASP A 28 4.03 4.71 5.41
CA ASP A 28 3.19 5.39 6.39
C ASP A 28 3.09 4.57 7.68
N LYS A 29 3.80 5.03 8.70
CA LYS A 29 3.85 4.38 10.02
C LYS A 29 2.46 4.26 10.64
N GLN A 30 1.57 5.23 10.42
CA GLN A 30 0.20 5.17 10.96
C GLN A 30 -0.61 4.07 10.29
N LEU A 31 -0.45 3.91 8.97
CA LEU A 31 -1.07 2.79 8.24
C LEU A 31 -0.55 1.45 8.75
N VAL A 32 0.76 1.31 8.88
CA VAL A 32 1.39 0.06 9.36
C VAL A 32 0.88 -0.31 10.74
N ASP A 33 0.87 0.65 11.68
CA ASP A 33 0.41 0.40 13.05
C ASP A 33 -1.09 0.08 13.08
N TRP A 34 -1.91 0.79 12.31
CA TRP A 34 -3.35 0.53 12.20
C TRP A 34 -3.67 -0.85 11.61
N LEU A 35 -2.93 -1.29 10.58
CA LEU A 35 -3.11 -2.62 9.97
C LEU A 35 -2.77 -3.74 10.96
N LYS A 36 -1.72 -3.57 11.78
CA LYS A 36 -1.38 -4.52 12.84
C LYS A 36 -2.51 -4.64 13.86
N GLU A 37 -3.16 -3.54 14.23
CA GLU A 37 -4.34 -3.55 15.12
C GLU A 37 -5.52 -4.33 14.51
N GLN A 38 -5.65 -4.32 13.18
CA GLN A 38 -6.65 -5.14 12.48
C GLN A 38 -6.23 -6.62 12.35
N GLY A 39 -5.06 -7.00 12.88
CA GLY A 39 -4.50 -8.34 12.80
C GLY A 39 -4.03 -8.71 11.40
N ALA A 40 -3.45 -7.74 10.67
CA ALA A 40 -2.70 -8.00 9.44
C ALA A 40 -1.30 -8.54 9.79
N ASP A 41 -0.83 -9.52 9.01
CA ASP A 41 0.55 -10.01 9.05
C ASP A 41 1.47 -9.15 8.19
N ALA A 42 2.79 -9.35 8.32
CA ALA A 42 3.80 -8.59 7.58
C ALA A 42 3.57 -8.64 6.06
N ASP A 43 3.34 -9.84 5.51
CA ASP A 43 3.02 -10.04 4.09
C ASP A 43 1.81 -9.23 3.63
N THR A 44 0.79 -9.08 4.49
CA THR A 44 -0.36 -8.24 4.18
C THR A 44 0.01 -6.76 4.19
N ILE A 45 0.74 -6.32 5.22
CA ILE A 45 1.18 -4.92 5.35
C ILE A 45 2.04 -4.51 4.16
N ASP A 46 2.99 -5.36 3.75
CA ASP A 46 3.89 -5.09 2.62
C ASP A 46 3.12 -4.83 1.33
N LYS A 47 1.98 -5.52 1.11
CA LYS A 47 1.14 -5.25 -0.07
C LYS A 47 0.54 -3.84 -0.08
N PHE A 48 0.13 -3.34 1.08
CA PHE A 48 -0.38 -1.96 1.18
C PHE A 48 0.75 -0.95 0.96
N VAL A 49 1.93 -1.21 1.53
CA VAL A 49 3.11 -0.34 1.38
C VAL A 49 3.63 -0.33 -0.06
N LEU A 50 3.67 -1.49 -0.72
CA LEU A 50 4.13 -1.63 -2.11
C LEU A 50 3.21 -0.90 -3.09
N ASP A 51 1.91 -0.85 -2.81
CA ASP A 51 0.93 -0.11 -3.61
C ASP A 51 0.82 1.37 -3.16
N GLU A 52 1.75 1.85 -2.32
CA GLU A 52 1.88 3.24 -1.87
C GLU A 52 0.62 3.79 -1.17
N TYR A 53 -0.18 2.93 -0.54
CA TYR A 53 -1.32 3.37 0.25
C TYR A 53 -0.87 4.13 1.49
N VAL A 54 -1.61 5.18 1.84
CA VAL A 54 -1.54 5.83 3.16
C VAL A 54 -2.81 5.58 3.97
N LEU A 55 -2.78 5.83 5.29
CA LEU A 55 -3.89 5.55 6.18
C LEU A 55 -5.18 6.28 5.76
N THR A 56 -5.05 7.53 5.30
CA THR A 56 -6.20 8.32 4.84
C THR A 56 -6.90 7.60 3.68
N ASP A 57 -6.20 7.24 2.61
CA ASP A 57 -6.77 6.52 1.46
C ASP A 57 -7.54 5.27 1.88
N ILE A 58 -6.99 4.52 2.84
CA ILE A 58 -7.65 3.31 3.38
C ILE A 58 -8.92 3.64 4.14
N LEU A 59 -8.92 4.70 4.95
CA LEU A 59 -10.08 5.06 5.76
C LEU A 59 -11.17 5.77 4.96
N THR A 60 -10.81 6.59 3.97
CA THR A 60 -11.74 7.46 3.24
C THR A 60 -12.15 6.92 1.88
N ASP A 61 -11.23 6.37 1.10
CA ASP A 61 -11.43 6.18 -0.34
C ASP A 61 -11.51 4.72 -0.78
N VAL A 62 -10.79 3.81 -0.10
CA VAL A 62 -10.69 2.41 -0.52
C VAL A 62 -12.07 1.74 -0.65
N THR A 63 -12.25 0.94 -1.70
CA THR A 63 -13.43 0.11 -1.89
C THR A 63 -13.18 -1.32 -1.44
N LYS A 64 -14.26 -2.09 -1.31
CA LYS A 64 -14.13 -3.51 -1.01
C LYS A 64 -13.43 -4.28 -2.13
N ASP A 65 -13.53 -3.81 -3.38
CA ASP A 65 -12.89 -4.46 -4.52
C ASP A 65 -11.39 -4.18 -4.58
N ASP A 66 -10.94 -2.99 -4.19
CA ASP A 66 -9.51 -2.69 -4.05
C ASP A 66 -8.84 -3.64 -3.04
N LEU A 67 -9.50 -3.87 -1.89
CA LEU A 67 -9.03 -4.84 -0.90
C LEU A 67 -9.02 -6.30 -1.44
N ARG A 68 -9.88 -6.63 -2.39
CA ARG A 68 -9.85 -7.95 -3.06
C ARG A 68 -8.70 -8.03 -4.05
N CYS A 69 -8.38 -6.94 -4.75
CA CYS A 69 -7.24 -6.84 -5.66
C CYS A 69 -5.90 -7.07 -4.95
N LEU A 70 -5.78 -6.66 -3.68
CA LEU A 70 -4.64 -6.96 -2.81
C LEU A 70 -4.53 -8.46 -2.41
N ARG A 71 -5.52 -9.30 -2.78
CA ARG A 71 -5.55 -10.74 -2.50
C ARG A 71 -5.31 -11.05 -1.01
N LEU A 72 -6.02 -10.34 -0.15
CA LEU A 72 -5.94 -10.52 1.29
C LEU A 72 -6.57 -11.86 1.71
N ARG A 73 -6.10 -12.43 2.82
CA ARG A 73 -6.81 -13.53 3.47
C ARG A 73 -8.21 -13.04 3.86
N GLY A 74 -9.24 -13.83 3.55
CA GLY A 74 -10.64 -13.40 3.72
C GLY A 74 -11.00 -12.90 5.13
N GLY A 75 -10.43 -13.51 6.17
CA GLY A 75 -10.62 -13.05 7.55
C GLY A 75 -10.02 -11.66 7.83
N VAL A 76 -8.83 -11.38 7.29
CA VAL A 76 -8.17 -10.07 7.41
C VAL A 76 -8.95 -9.01 6.63
N LEU A 77 -9.34 -9.31 5.39
CA LEU A 77 -10.19 -8.45 4.56
C LEU A 77 -11.47 -8.05 5.30
N CYS A 78 -12.14 -9.02 5.92
CA CYS A 78 -13.36 -8.77 6.69
C CYS A 78 -13.15 -7.84 7.89
N ARG A 79 -12.00 -7.92 8.57
CA ARG A 79 -11.67 -7.04 9.71
C ARG A 79 -11.37 -5.63 9.24
N ILE A 80 -10.48 -5.50 8.26
CA ILE A 80 -10.11 -4.20 7.67
C ILE A 80 -11.35 -3.50 7.12
N TRP A 81 -12.14 -4.17 6.28
CA TRP A 81 -13.35 -3.58 5.71
C TRP A 81 -14.35 -3.12 6.78
N ARG A 82 -14.54 -3.92 7.84
CA ARG A 82 -15.42 -3.54 8.95
C ARG A 82 -14.90 -2.32 9.71
N ALA A 83 -13.58 -2.21 9.91
CA ALA A 83 -12.97 -1.06 10.56
C ALA A 83 -13.13 0.22 9.71
N VAL A 84 -12.92 0.13 8.40
CA VAL A 84 -13.17 1.23 7.44
C VAL A 84 -14.62 1.70 7.52
N GLN A 85 -15.60 0.78 7.43
CA GLN A 85 -17.01 1.15 7.49
C GLN A 85 -17.39 1.82 8.82
N ARG A 86 -16.83 1.35 9.94
CA ARG A 86 -17.05 1.98 11.26
C ARG A 86 -16.46 3.38 11.35
N HIS A 87 -15.29 3.61 10.75
CA HIS A 87 -14.69 4.93 10.68
C HIS A 87 -15.58 5.88 9.89
N ARG A 88 -15.99 5.51 8.68
CA ARG A 88 -16.85 6.34 7.82
C ARG A 88 -18.19 6.67 8.45
N GLU A 89 -18.81 5.70 9.12
CA GLU A 89 -20.08 5.94 9.84
C GLU A 89 -19.88 6.91 11.01
N ARG A 90 -18.76 6.82 11.74
CA ARG A 90 -18.45 7.76 12.82
C ARG A 90 -18.26 9.17 12.29
N GLU A 91 -17.53 9.34 11.18
CA GLU A 91 -17.30 10.66 10.58
C GLU A 91 -18.61 11.30 10.05
N ARG A 92 -19.55 10.48 9.57
CA ARG A 92 -20.89 10.94 9.20
C ARG A 92 -21.66 11.49 10.41
N LEU A 93 -21.67 10.73 11.51
CA LEU A 93 -22.36 11.13 12.74
C LEU A 93 -21.74 12.35 13.43
N THR A 94 -20.42 12.53 13.35
CA THR A 94 -19.74 13.72 13.91
C THR A 94 -20.00 14.97 13.07
N SER A 95 -20.27 14.81 11.77
CA SER A 95 -20.63 15.90 10.88
C SER A 95 -22.06 16.38 11.11
N ASP A 96 -23.01 15.47 11.32
CA ASP A 96 -24.41 15.79 11.61
C ASP A 96 -24.56 16.60 12.91
N ARG A 97 -23.89 16.17 14.00
CA ARG A 97 -23.98 16.85 15.30
C ARG A 97 -23.44 18.27 15.29
N ARG A 98 -22.41 18.55 14.50
CA ARG A 98 -21.88 19.91 14.35
C ARG A 98 -22.88 20.85 13.68
N SER A 99 -23.75 20.33 12.82
CA SER A 99 -24.76 21.15 12.15
C SER A 99 -25.94 21.52 13.05
N GLU A 100 -26.16 20.80 14.15
CA GLU A 100 -27.25 21.08 15.11
C GLU A 100 -26.86 22.12 16.16
N ASP A 101 -25.57 22.24 16.51
CA ASP A 101 -25.07 23.20 17.50
C ASP A 101 -24.93 24.65 16.93
N ASP A 102 -25.02 24.81 15.61
CA ASP A 102 -24.92 26.09 14.88
C ASP A 102 -26.29 26.67 14.45
N ALA A 103 -27.42 26.09 14.89
CA ALA A 103 -28.79 26.46 14.50
C ALA A 103 -29.59 27.17 15.62
#